data_AF-A0A836CFR0-F1
#
_entry.id   AF-A0A836CFR0-F1
#
_cell.length_a   1.000
_cell.length_b   1.000
_cell.length_c   1.000
_cell.angle_alpha   90.00
_cell.angle_beta   90.00
_cell.angle_gamma   90.00
#
_symmetry.space_group_name_H-M   'P 1'
#
loop_
_entity.id
_entity.type
_entity.pdbx_description
1 polymer ?
#
loop_
_entity_poly.entity_id
_entity_poly.type
_entity_poly.pdbx_seq_one_letter_code
_entity_poly.pdbx_strand_id
1 'polypeptide(L)' 'QSSWERSFFFDHCLWSVGAADAHYCGQAAAYVRLGAAIVDSALQGYNCSLLAYGQTGSGKTHTMLGGG' A
#
# COMPACT_ATOMS: atom_id res chain seq x y z
N GLN A 1 -21.44 -23.21 -10.88
CA GLN A 1 -21.24 -22.65 -9.53
C GLN A 1 -21.03 -21.15 -9.73
N SER A 2 -22.01 -20.33 -9.37
CA SER A 2 -21.99 -18.88 -9.59
C SER A 2 -20.93 -18.23 -8.71
N SER A 3 -19.94 -17.62 -9.34
CA SER A 3 -18.97 -16.75 -8.67
C SER A 3 -19.71 -15.50 -8.18
N TRP A 4 -19.77 -15.29 -6.87
CA TRP A 4 -20.33 -14.07 -6.29
C TRP A 4 -19.24 -12.99 -6.37
N GLU A 5 -19.27 -12.20 -7.43
CA GLU A 5 -18.36 -11.06 -7.60
C GLU A 5 -18.67 -9.98 -6.55
N ARG A 6 -17.62 -9.50 -5.89
CA ARG A 6 -17.72 -8.42 -4.91
C ARG A 6 -16.70 -7.34 -5.27
N SER A 7 -17.18 -6.12 -5.47
CA SER A 7 -16.35 -4.95 -5.73
C SER A 7 -16.18 -4.12 -4.46
N PHE A 8 -14.97 -3.63 -4.24
CA PHE A 8 -14.61 -2.73 -3.14
C PHE A 8 -13.88 -1.51 -3.69
N PHE A 9 -14.06 -0.37 -3.03
CA PHE A 9 -13.47 0.90 -3.44
C PHE A 9 -12.59 1.42 -2.30
N PHE A 10 -11.42 1.90 -2.67
CA PHE A 10 -10.41 2.47 -1.77
C PHE A 10 -9.83 3.71 -2.42
N ASP A 11 -9.22 4.59 -1.63
CA ASP A 11 -8.52 5.77 -2.15
C ASP A 11 -7.37 5.36 -3.09
N HIS A 12 -6.68 4.28 -2.74
CA HIS A 12 -5.60 3.71 -3.52
C HIS A 12 -5.64 2.18 -3.54
N CYS A 13 -5.65 1.60 -4.74
CA CYS A 13 -5.43 0.17 -4.97
C CYS A 13 -4.01 -0.04 -5.51
N LEU A 14 -3.14 -0.69 -4.73
CA LEU A 14 -1.75 -0.92 -5.11
C LEU A 14 -1.54 -2.37 -5.58
N TRP A 15 -1.27 -2.56 -6.87
CA TRP A 15 -1.02 -3.87 -7.45
C TRP A 15 0.47 -4.22 -7.39
N SER A 16 0.89 -5.16 -6.54
CA SER A 16 2.32 -5.46 -6.32
C SER A 16 2.73 -6.90 -6.66
N VAL A 17 1.94 -7.62 -7.47
CA VAL A 17 2.15 -9.05 -7.74
C VAL A 17 3.14 -9.32 -8.87
N GLY A 18 3.07 -8.58 -9.97
CA GLY A 18 3.89 -8.85 -11.17
C GLY A 18 4.54 -7.60 -11.74
N ALA A 19 5.88 -7.54 -11.74
CA ALA A 19 6.65 -6.38 -12.20
C ALA A 19 6.50 -6.06 -13.69
N ALA A 20 6.03 -7.02 -14.50
CA ALA A 20 5.75 -6.83 -15.92
C ALA A 20 4.39 -6.20 -16.19
N ASP A 21 3.52 -6.09 -15.17
CA ASP A 21 2.21 -5.47 -15.30
C ASP A 21 2.34 -3.94 -15.37
N ALA A 22 1.61 -3.31 -16.29
CA ALA A 22 1.60 -1.86 -16.44
C ALA A 22 1.11 -1.11 -15.18
N HIS A 23 0.31 -1.79 -14.34
CA HIS A 23 -0.20 -1.26 -13.08
C HIS A 23 0.65 -1.62 -11.86
N TYR A 24 1.80 -2.27 -12.07
CA TYR A 24 2.69 -2.66 -10.98
C TYR A 24 3.09 -1.46 -10.11
N CYS A 25 2.96 -1.64 -8.81
CA CYS A 25 3.27 -0.68 -7.78
C CYS A 25 4.24 -1.31 -6.79
N GLY A 26 5.54 -1.09 -7.01
CA GLY A 26 6.59 -1.44 -6.06
C GLY A 26 6.71 -0.44 -4.90
N GLN A 27 7.68 -0.66 -4.01
CA GLN A 27 7.88 0.14 -2.79
C GLN A 27 8.04 1.64 -3.06
N ALA A 28 8.82 2.03 -4.08
CA ALA A 28 9.02 3.44 -4.42
C ALA A 28 7.72 4.13 -4.87
N ALA A 29 6.94 3.46 -5.72
CA ALA A 29 5.65 3.97 -6.16
C ALA A 29 4.62 4.03 -5.01
N ALA A 30 4.63 3.04 -4.10
CA ALA A 30 3.79 3.04 -2.92
C ALA A 30 4.13 4.21 -1.97
N TYR A 31 5.42 4.51 -1.78
CA TYR A 31 5.85 5.68 -1.00
C TYR A 31 5.34 6.98 -1.63
N VAL A 32 5.50 7.17 -2.95
CA VAL A 32 5.01 8.39 -3.62
C VAL A 32 3.48 8.53 -3.52
N ARG A 33 2.74 7.42 -3.63
CA ARG A 33 1.27 7.45 -3.59
C ARG A 33 0.68 7.62 -2.19
N LEU A 34 1.34 7.11 -1.15
CA LEU A 34 0.81 7.12 0.23
C LEU A 34 1.76 7.77 1.24
N GLY A 35 3.02 7.33 1.25
CA GLY A 35 3.99 7.70 2.28
C GLY A 35 4.42 9.17 2.26
N ALA A 36 4.59 9.76 1.08
CA ALA A 36 5.07 11.13 0.94
C ALA A 36 4.16 12.15 1.64
N ALA A 37 2.84 12.05 1.46
CA ALA A 37 1.87 12.95 2.09
C ALA A 37 1.87 12.83 3.63
N ILE A 38 2.09 11.61 4.15
CA ILE A 38 2.18 11.35 5.59
C ILE A 38 3.45 12.00 6.15
N VAL A 39 4.58 11.88 5.46
CA VAL A 39 5.84 12.51 5.85
C VAL A 39 5.72 14.03 5.84
N ASP A 40 5.18 14.61 4.77
CA ASP A 40 4.95 16.06 4.68
C ASP A 40 4.06 16.58 5.82
N SER A 41 3.02 15.83 6.18
CA SER A 41 2.14 16.18 7.31
C SER A 41 2.90 16.13 8.64
N ALA A 42 3.74 15.11 8.85
CA ALA A 42 4.58 15.02 10.04
C ALA A 42 5.56 16.20 10.14
N LEU A 43 6.17 16.62 9.02
CA LEU A 43 7.07 17.78 8.96
C LEU A 43 6.37 19.11 9.25
N GLN A 44 5.06 19.20 8.98
CA GLN A 44 4.24 20.36 9.34
C GLN A 44 3.82 20.37 10.82
N GLY A 45 4.24 19.38 11.60
CA GLY A 45 3.96 19.29 13.05
C GLY A 45 2.68 18.53 13.38
N TYR A 46 2.09 17.80 12.43
CA TYR A 46 0.94 16.93 12.72
C TYR A 46 1.40 15.57 13.27
N ASN A 47 0.58 15.01 14.17
CA ASN A 47 0.74 13.62 14.60
C ASN A 47 0.15 12.71 13.53
N CYS A 48 0.99 11.89 12.90
CA CYS A 48 0.57 10.96 11.85
C CYS A 48 0.73 9.52 12.29
N SER A 49 -0.12 8.63 11.78
CA SER A 49 -0.05 7.19 12.02
C SER A 49 -0.30 6.43 10.72
N LEU A 50 0.51 5.41 10.45
CA LEU A 50 0.36 4.49 9.34
C LEU A 50 0.36 3.05 9.86
N LEU A 51 -0.68 2.31 9.52
CA LEU A 51 -0.90 0.95 10.00
C LEU A 51 -1.05 0.00 8.81
N ALA A 52 -0.31 -1.10 8.83
CA ALA A 52 -0.48 -2.20 7.88
C ALA A 52 -1.32 -3.31 8.51
N TYR A 53 -2.46 -3.63 7.88
CA TYR A 53 -3.39 -4.65 8.33
C TYR A 53 -3.57 -5.76 7.29
N GLY A 54 -3.73 -7.00 7.75
CA GLY A 54 -3.90 -8.17 6.89
C GLY A 54 -3.40 -9.45 7.55
N GLN A 55 -3.70 -10.60 6.93
CA GLN A 55 -3.29 -11.92 7.43
C GLN A 55 -1.75 -12.11 7.46
N THR A 56 -1.25 -13.06 8.23
CA THR A 56 0.18 -13.41 8.22
C THR A 56 0.61 -13.83 6.80
N GLY A 57 1.78 -13.36 6.37
CA GLY A 57 2.26 -13.57 4.99
C GLY A 57 1.73 -12.59 3.93
N SER A 58 0.80 -11.69 4.27
CA SER A 58 0.21 -10.73 3.31
C SER A 58 1.09 -9.51 2.99
N GLY A 59 2.34 -9.47 3.45
CA GLY A 59 3.27 -8.37 3.13
C GLY A 59 3.27 -7.18 4.08
N LYS A 60 2.57 -7.18 5.22
CA LYS A 60 2.56 -6.06 6.19
C LYS A 60 3.95 -5.51 6.53
N THR A 61 4.87 -6.39 6.92
CA THR A 61 6.26 -6.02 7.25
C THR A 61 7.01 -5.50 6.02
N HIS A 62 6.81 -6.14 4.87
CA HIS A 62 7.42 -5.72 3.61
C HIS A 62 6.95 -4.31 3.20
N THR A 63 5.67 -4.00 3.35
CA THR A 63 5.14 -2.66 3.07
C THR A 63 5.73 -1.61 4.01
N MET A 64 5.74 -1.86 5.33
CA MET A 64 6.15 -0.88 6.33
C MET A 64 7.66 -0.67 6.42
N LEU A 65 8.43 -1.76 6.29
CA LEU A 65 9.87 -1.76 6.54
C LEU A 65 10.70 -2.09 5.29
N GLY A 66 10.07 -2.59 4.22
CA GLY A 66 10.76 -3.12 3.05
C GLY A 66 11.17 -4.58 3.19
N GLY A 67 11.88 -5.07 2.18
CA GLY A 67 12.62 -6.33 2.20
C GLY A 67 14.09 -6.07 1.86
N GLY A 68 14.99 -6.85 2.46
CA GLY A 68 16.40 -6.89 2.07
C GLY A 68 16.60 -7.61 0.75
#